data_AF-A0A975CYX0-F1
#
_entry.id   AF-A0A975CYX0-F1
#
_cell.length_a   1.000
_cell.length_b   1.000
_cell.length_c   1.000
_cell.angle_alpha   90.00
_cell.angle_beta   90.00
_cell.angle_gamma   90.00
#
_symmetry.space_group_name_H-M   'P 1'
#
loop_
_entity.id
_entity.type
_entity.pdbx_description
1 polymer ?
#
loop_
_entity_poly.entity_id
_entity_poly.type
_entity_poly.pdbx_seq_one_letter_code
_entity_poly.pdbx_strand_id
1 'polypeptide(L)'
;MSEPTEADFMIVKLGDGESPEVFTAICGIENVSINKAVNSNDRYRRDCAKPGIPGARKNRATGKSLTVTASGAANVDNIASFESVLGIKRNYQIELRQSDGSDAGVLLGTYAGAFMLMSDNMTADPNGDSTGEITLNNDGPWTWTDAA
;
A
#
# COMPACT_ATOMS: atom_id res chain seq x y z
N MET A 1 11.02 22.25 -13.54
CA MET A 1 10.80 21.60 -12.24
C MET A 1 12.15 21.54 -11.56
N SER A 2 12.36 22.39 -10.54
CA SER A 2 13.68 22.55 -9.90
C SER A 2 13.90 21.54 -8.77
N GLU A 3 12.81 21.06 -8.15
CA GLU A 3 12.83 20.13 -7.03
C GLU A 3 11.64 19.15 -7.17
N PRO A 4 11.79 17.88 -6.77
CA PRO A 4 10.70 16.91 -6.76
C PRO A 4 9.66 17.26 -5.68
N THR A 5 8.37 17.10 -5.98
CA THR A 5 7.31 17.16 -4.97
C THR A 5 7.33 15.87 -4.17
N GLU A 6 7.72 15.96 -2.90
CA GLU A 6 7.81 14.84 -1.98
C GLU A 6 6.54 14.73 -1.12
N ALA A 7 6.11 13.50 -0.83
CA ALA A 7 5.06 13.24 0.14
C ALA A 7 5.70 13.09 1.52
N ASP A 8 5.27 13.91 2.49
CA ASP A 8 5.81 13.91 3.84
C ASP A 8 5.19 12.82 4.71
N PHE A 9 3.89 12.53 4.49
CA PHE A 9 3.17 11.49 5.23
C PHE A 9 2.08 10.85 4.37
N MET A 10 1.62 9.67 4.78
CA MET A 10 0.53 8.97 4.11
C MET A 10 -0.53 8.55 5.13
N ILE A 11 -1.80 8.66 4.72
CA ILE A 11 -2.93 8.27 5.55
C ILE A 11 -3.59 7.05 4.92
N VAL A 12 -3.71 5.97 5.68
CA VAL A 12 -4.47 4.78 5.29
C VAL A 12 -5.89 4.91 5.80
N LYS A 13 -6.86 4.80 4.90
CA LYS A 13 -8.30 4.79 5.19
C LYS A 13 -8.90 3.45 4.84
N LEU A 14 -9.75 2.95 5.73
CA LEU A 14 -10.52 1.71 5.57
C LEU A 14 -11.96 2.07 5.17
N GLY A 15 -12.48 1.44 4.12
CA GLY A 15 -13.88 1.49 3.75
C GLY A 15 -14.74 0.54 4.60
N ASP A 16 -15.93 0.99 4.98
CA ASP A 16 -16.93 0.21 5.72
C ASP A 16 -17.57 -0.94 4.90
N GLY A 17 -17.45 -0.90 3.57
CA GLY A 17 -18.05 -1.89 2.67
C GLY A 17 -19.57 -1.75 2.51
N GLU A 18 -20.16 -0.63 2.93
CA GLU A 18 -21.57 -0.29 2.67
C GLU A 18 -21.72 0.55 1.39
N SER A 19 -22.93 1.01 1.04
CA SER A 19 -23.15 1.86 -0.14
C SER A 19 -24.07 3.02 0.23
N PRO A 20 -23.56 4.26 0.41
CA PRO A 20 -22.20 4.74 0.05
C PRO A 20 -21.09 4.29 1.00
N GLU A 21 -19.91 3.97 0.47
CA GLU A 21 -18.74 3.59 1.29
C GLU A 21 -18.18 4.79 2.05
N VAL A 22 -18.12 4.69 3.38
CA VAL A 22 -17.43 5.66 4.23
C VAL A 22 -15.99 5.18 4.47
N PHE A 23 -15.03 6.05 4.14
CA PHE A 23 -13.61 5.79 4.36
C PHE A 23 -13.15 6.46 5.66
N THR A 24 -12.85 5.64 6.67
CA THR A 24 -12.35 6.11 7.97
C THR A 24 -10.84 5.98 8.04
N ALA A 25 -10.16 7.07 8.40
CA ALA A 25 -8.71 7.05 8.61
C ALA A 25 -8.35 6.20 9.83
N ILE A 26 -7.39 5.30 9.66
CA ILE A 26 -6.89 4.45 10.74
C ILE A 26 -5.95 5.30 11.60
N CYS A 27 -6.36 5.56 12.85
CA CYS A 27 -5.57 6.34 13.80
C CYS A 27 -4.34 5.56 14.29
N GLY A 28 -3.25 6.26 14.60
CA GLY A 28 -2.03 5.67 15.16
C GLY A 28 -1.04 5.12 14.12
N ILE A 29 -1.36 5.16 12.83
CA ILE A 29 -0.39 4.88 11.77
C ILE A 29 0.50 6.11 11.58
N GLU A 30 1.81 5.91 11.70
CA GLU A 30 2.83 6.97 11.57
C GLU A 30 3.66 6.79 10.31
N ASN A 31 3.99 5.54 9.98
CA ASN A 31 4.85 5.19 8.86
C ASN A 31 4.09 4.28 7.91
N VAL A 32 4.06 4.65 6.63
CA VAL A 32 3.44 3.84 5.56
C VAL A 32 4.47 3.63 4.47
N SER A 33 4.65 2.38 4.09
CA SER A 33 5.52 1.96 3.00
C SER A 33 4.70 1.26 1.93
N ILE A 34 4.88 1.68 0.69
CA ILE A 34 4.18 1.11 -0.47
C ILE A 34 5.20 0.39 -1.35
N ASN A 35 5.11 -0.93 -1.42
CA ASN A 35 5.94 -1.75 -2.30
C ASN A 35 5.13 -2.22 -3.52
N LYS A 36 5.63 -1.89 -4.71
CA LYS A 36 5.08 -2.36 -5.99
C LYS A 36 6.06 -3.33 -6.63
N ALA A 37 5.61 -4.55 -6.88
CA ALA A 37 6.40 -5.56 -7.57
C ALA A 37 5.68 -6.08 -8.81
N VAL A 38 6.46 -6.42 -9.83
CA VAL A 38 5.96 -7.05 -11.06
C VAL A 38 6.52 -8.46 -11.11
N ASN A 39 5.62 -9.43 -11.04
CA ASN A 39 5.98 -10.80 -11.32
C ASN A 39 6.19 -10.95 -12.84
N SER A 40 7.29 -11.58 -13.23
CA SER A 40 7.62 -11.79 -14.63
C SER A 40 8.14 -13.19 -14.87
N ASN A 41 7.90 -13.70 -16.08
CA ASN A 41 8.46 -14.95 -16.56
C ASN A 41 9.43 -14.64 -17.71
N ASP A 42 10.61 -15.24 -17.64
CA ASP A 42 11.68 -15.04 -18.61
C ASP A 42 11.79 -16.24 -19.52
N ARG A 43 11.72 -15.97 -20.84
CA ARG A 43 12.07 -16.97 -21.84
C ARG A 43 13.22 -16.45 -22.70
N TYR A 44 14.20 -17.32 -22.93
CA TYR A 44 15.25 -17.05 -23.88
C TYR A 44 14.77 -17.46 -25.27
N ARG A 45 14.68 -16.49 -26.18
CA ARG A 45 14.36 -16.77 -27.59
C ARG A 45 15.63 -16.57 -28.41
N ARG A 46 16.04 -17.62 -29.10
CA ARG A 46 17.15 -17.61 -30.04
C ARG A 46 16.73 -16.82 -31.28
N ASP A 47 17.61 -15.99 -31.80
CA ASP A 47 17.37 -15.27 -33.04
C ASP A 47 17.42 -16.26 -34.22
N CYS A 48 16.39 -16.26 -35.06
CA CYS A 48 16.32 -17.10 -36.25
C CYS A 48 17.38 -16.73 -37.30
N ALA A 49 17.86 -15.47 -37.29
CA ALA A 49 18.90 -15.00 -38.22
C ALA A 49 20.33 -15.33 -37.77
N LYS A 50 20.54 -15.54 -36.46
CA LYS A 50 21.86 -15.82 -35.87
C LYS A 50 21.76 -16.87 -34.76
N PRO A 51 21.54 -18.15 -35.11
CA PRO A 51 21.42 -19.19 -34.10
C PRO A 51 22.71 -19.32 -33.28
N GLY A 52 23.91 -19.07 -33.82
CA GLY A 52 25.15 -19.20 -33.05
C GLY A 52 25.26 -18.34 -31.76
N ILE A 53 24.44 -17.30 -31.60
CA ILE A 53 24.51 -16.39 -30.46
C ILE A 53 23.52 -16.84 -29.37
N PRO A 54 23.89 -16.75 -28.07
CA PRO A 54 22.96 -16.94 -26.97
C PRO A 54 21.69 -16.09 -27.16
N GLY A 55 20.52 -16.71 -26.98
CA GLY A 55 19.24 -16.05 -27.21
C GLY A 55 19.03 -14.86 -26.26
N ALA A 56 18.37 -13.82 -26.76
CA ALA A 56 18.05 -12.66 -25.94
C ALA A 56 16.93 -13.01 -24.93
N ARG A 57 17.05 -12.47 -23.70
CA ARG A 57 16.02 -12.59 -22.66
C ARG A 57 14.77 -11.81 -23.11
N LYS A 58 13.61 -12.46 -23.07
CA LYS A 58 12.30 -11.83 -23.27
C LYS A 58 11.49 -12.00 -21.99
N ASN A 59 11.22 -10.88 -21.32
CA ASN A 59 10.43 -10.83 -20.10
C ASN A 59 8.96 -10.67 -20.45
N ARG A 60 8.09 -11.42 -19.79
CA ARG A 60 6.63 -11.23 -19.83
C ARG A 60 6.14 -10.98 -18.41
N ALA A 61 5.54 -9.83 -18.15
CA ALA A 61 4.87 -9.58 -16.88
C ALA A 61 3.67 -10.53 -16.74
N THR A 62 3.63 -11.27 -15.63
CA THR A 62 2.58 -12.24 -15.30
C THR A 62 1.58 -11.68 -14.29
N GLY A 63 1.99 -10.72 -13.47
CA GLY A 63 1.13 -10.07 -12.50
C GLY A 63 1.79 -8.84 -11.91
N LYS A 64 0.99 -7.98 -11.29
CA LYS A 64 1.48 -6.86 -10.50
C LYS A 64 0.95 -7.04 -9.08
N SER A 65 1.82 -6.86 -8.10
CA SER A 65 1.47 -6.87 -6.69
C SER A 65 1.81 -5.53 -6.07
N LEU A 66 0.94 -5.09 -5.18
CA LEU A 66 1.07 -3.90 -4.38
C LEU A 66 0.87 -4.35 -2.92
N THR A 67 1.95 -4.26 -2.15
CA THR A 67 1.96 -4.54 -0.71
C THR A 67 2.15 -3.21 0.02
N VAL A 68 1.30 -2.95 0.98
CA VAL A 68 1.33 -1.74 1.80
C VAL A 68 1.58 -2.17 3.22
N THR A 69 2.67 -1.68 3.80
CA THR A 69 3.01 -1.92 5.20
C THR A 69 2.82 -0.62 5.95
N ALA A 70 2.01 -0.65 7.00
CA ALA A 70 1.77 0.52 7.83
C ALA A 70 2.10 0.21 9.29
N SER A 71 2.82 1.10 9.95
CA SER A 71 3.25 0.94 11.33
C SER A 71 3.09 2.23 12.12
N GLY A 72 2.97 2.10 13.44
CA GLY A 72 2.90 3.23 14.36
C GLY A 72 2.50 2.80 15.76
N ALA A 73 1.82 3.68 16.49
CA ALA A 73 1.38 3.42 17.85
C ALA A 73 0.25 2.37 17.89
N ALA A 74 0.36 1.41 18.80
CA ALA A 74 -0.69 0.42 19.04
C ALA A 74 -1.91 1.09 19.70
N ASN A 75 -2.95 1.35 18.90
CA ASN A 75 -4.20 1.92 19.38
C ASN A 75 -5.22 0.80 19.70
N VAL A 76 -5.61 0.70 20.98
CA VAL A 76 -6.56 -0.29 21.49
C VAL A 76 -7.94 -0.19 20.81
N ASP A 77 -8.39 1.01 20.45
CA ASP A 77 -9.69 1.25 19.82
C ASP A 77 -9.78 0.64 18.41
N ASN A 78 -8.64 0.44 17.76
CA ASN A 78 -8.58 -0.13 16.41
C ASN A 78 -8.47 -1.66 16.41
N ILE A 79 -8.17 -2.30 17.55
CA ILE A 79 -7.95 -3.76 17.62
C ILE A 79 -9.20 -4.52 17.16
N ALA A 80 -10.39 -4.14 17.64
CA ALA A 80 -11.62 -4.81 17.23
C ALA A 80 -11.90 -4.66 15.72
N SER A 81 -11.57 -3.50 15.15
CA SER A 81 -11.69 -3.25 13.72
C SER A 81 -10.72 -4.13 12.92
N PHE A 82 -9.45 -4.21 13.33
CA PHE A 82 -8.45 -5.04 12.66
C PHE A 82 -8.76 -6.53 12.73
N GLU A 83 -9.13 -7.04 13.91
CA GLU A 83 -9.58 -8.43 14.09
C GLU A 83 -10.77 -8.77 13.20
N SER A 84 -11.71 -7.83 13.02
CA SER A 84 -12.88 -8.04 12.16
C SER A 84 -12.56 -8.07 10.66
N VAL A 85 -11.46 -7.45 10.22
CA VAL A 85 -11.05 -7.38 8.81
C VAL A 85 -9.83 -8.25 8.47
N LEU A 86 -9.24 -8.92 9.46
CA LEU A 86 -8.10 -9.81 9.27
C LEU A 86 -8.46 -10.97 8.34
N GLY A 87 -7.73 -11.10 7.22
CA GLY A 87 -8.03 -12.08 6.17
C GLY A 87 -9.28 -11.77 5.34
N ILE A 88 -9.93 -10.63 5.57
CA ILE A 88 -11.11 -10.18 4.81
C ILE A 88 -10.69 -9.10 3.81
N LYS A 89 -11.29 -9.16 2.63
CA LYS A 89 -11.12 -8.17 1.57
C LYS A 89 -11.98 -6.94 1.87
N ARG A 90 -11.36 -5.77 1.89
CA ARG A 90 -12.04 -4.47 2.03
C ARG A 90 -11.43 -3.47 1.07
N ASN A 91 -12.18 -2.41 0.80
CA ASN A 91 -11.67 -1.29 0.01
C ASN A 91 -10.85 -0.40 0.93
N TYR A 92 -9.64 -0.04 0.49
CA TYR A 92 -8.78 0.90 1.19
C TYR A 92 -8.40 2.04 0.27
N GLN A 93 -8.18 3.20 0.88
CA GLN A 93 -7.63 4.38 0.25
C GLN A 93 -6.36 4.81 0.97
N ILE A 94 -5.30 5.11 0.24
CA ILE A 94 -4.03 5.59 0.78
C ILE A 94 -3.76 6.94 0.16
N GLU A 95 -3.85 7.98 0.99
CA GLU A 95 -3.64 9.36 0.57
C GLU A 95 -2.20 9.75 0.85
N LEU A 96 -1.51 10.26 -0.16
CA LEU A 96 -0.19 10.87 -0.03
C LEU A 96 -0.40 12.36 0.21
N ARG A 97 0.20 12.90 1.28
CA ARG A 97 0.07 14.30 1.64
C ARG A 97 1.42 14.94 1.91
N GLN A 98 1.50 16.24 1.61
CA GLN A 98 2.61 17.10 1.97
C GLN A 98 2.22 17.98 3.16
N SER A 99 3.14 18.20 4.08
CA SER A 99 2.95 19.11 5.19
C SER A 99 3.06 20.55 4.69
N ASP A 100 1.98 21.31 4.78
CA ASP A 100 1.92 22.75 4.48
C ASP A 100 1.74 23.59 5.76
N GLY A 101 1.80 22.95 6.93
CA GLY A 101 1.50 23.56 8.22
C GLY A 101 0.01 23.64 8.56
N SER A 102 -0.88 23.11 7.72
CA SER A 102 -2.30 22.90 8.04
C SER A 102 -2.52 21.54 8.71
N ASP A 103 -3.64 21.41 9.43
CA ASP A 103 -4.03 20.15 10.11
C ASP A 103 -4.25 18.98 9.13
N ALA A 104 -4.54 19.28 7.86
CA ALA A 104 -4.82 18.28 6.84
C ALA A 104 -3.61 17.98 5.95
N GLY A 105 -2.73 18.95 5.71
CA GLY A 105 -1.73 18.88 4.66
C GLY A 105 -2.34 19.00 3.25
N VAL A 106 -1.47 19.20 2.26
CA VAL A 106 -1.84 19.22 0.84
C VAL A 106 -1.94 17.79 0.34
N LEU A 107 -3.10 17.40 -0.19
CA LEU A 107 -3.25 16.12 -0.87
C LEU A 107 -2.42 16.16 -2.16
N LEU A 108 -1.55 15.16 -2.35
CA LEU A 108 -0.76 14.98 -3.58
C LEU A 108 -1.35 13.89 -4.47
N GLY A 109 -2.07 12.93 -3.90
CA GLY A 109 -2.80 11.93 -4.65
C GLY A 109 -3.22 10.75 -3.79
N THR A 110 -4.05 9.88 -4.38
CA THR A 110 -4.70 8.78 -3.66
C THR A 110 -4.55 7.46 -4.42
N TYR A 111 -4.08 6.43 -3.73
CA TYR A 111 -4.23 5.05 -4.16
C TYR A 111 -5.57 4.51 -3.66
N ALA A 112 -6.37 3.93 -4.53
CA ALA A 112 -7.60 3.25 -4.15
C ALA A 112 -7.64 1.84 -4.72
N GLY A 113 -8.19 0.89 -3.96
CA GLY A 113 -8.35 -0.48 -4.42
C GLY A 113 -8.86 -1.40 -3.31
N ALA A 114 -9.15 -2.64 -3.68
CA ALA A 114 -9.41 -3.70 -2.71
C ALA A 114 -8.07 -4.24 -2.18
N PHE A 115 -7.96 -4.33 -0.86
CA PHE A 115 -6.81 -4.93 -0.18
C PHE A 115 -7.31 -5.93 0.86
N MET A 116 -6.47 -6.90 1.16
CA MET A 116 -6.66 -7.86 2.24
C MET A 116 -5.62 -7.59 3.32
N LEU A 117 -6.07 -7.52 4.57
CA LEU A 117 -5.18 -7.51 5.72
C LEU A 117 -4.57 -8.91 5.90
N MET A 118 -3.27 -9.00 5.63
CA MET A 118 -2.50 -10.25 5.66
C MET A 118 -1.92 -10.52 7.04
N SER A 119 -1.50 -9.46 7.74
CA SER A 119 -0.95 -9.55 9.08
C SER A 119 -1.30 -8.30 9.87
N ASP A 120 -1.57 -8.51 11.15
CA ASP A 120 -1.65 -7.49 12.18
C ASP A 120 -0.74 -7.93 13.33
N ASN A 121 0.33 -7.18 13.56
CA ASN A 121 1.31 -7.44 14.60
C ASN A 121 1.24 -6.30 15.62
N MET A 122 1.11 -6.66 16.89
CA MET A 122 1.13 -5.69 17.98
C MET A 122 2.17 -6.10 19.02
N THR A 123 3.01 -5.15 19.40
CA THR A 123 4.01 -5.29 20.45
C THR A 123 3.76 -4.26 21.52
N ALA A 124 3.46 -4.73 22.73
CA ALA A 124 3.33 -3.90 23.92
C ALA A 124 4.57 -4.07 24.80
N ASP A 125 5.27 -2.98 25.08
CA ASP A 125 6.37 -2.95 26.05
C ASP A 125 5.90 -2.20 27.31
N PRO A 126 5.88 -2.83 28.50
CA PRO A 126 5.52 -2.14 29.74
C PRO A 126 6.51 -1.03 30.14
N ASN A 127 7.70 -0.99 29.53
CA ASN A 127 8.74 0.01 29.79
C ASN A 127 9.06 0.88 28.56
N GLY A 128 8.30 0.75 27.47
CA GLY A 128 8.55 1.42 26.20
C GLY A 128 7.27 1.78 25.44
N ASP A 129 7.41 2.29 24.23
CA ASP A 129 6.26 2.63 23.39
C ASP A 129 5.66 1.36 22.77
N SER A 130 4.33 1.25 22.83
CA SER A 130 3.61 0.14 22.19
C SER A 130 3.46 0.42 20.70
N THR A 131 3.89 -0.53 19.88
CA THR A 131 3.90 -0.40 18.42
C THR A 131 3.00 -1.44 17.76
N GLY A 132 2.39 -1.06 16.65
CA GLY A 132 1.60 -1.92 15.79
C GLY A 132 2.12 -1.85 14.35
N GLU A 133 2.03 -2.97 13.64
CA GLU A 133 2.36 -3.07 12.22
C GLU A 133 1.32 -3.93 11.50
N ILE A 134 0.74 -3.38 10.44
CA ILE A 134 -0.19 -4.06 9.56
C ILE A 134 0.41 -4.21 8.17
N THR A 135 0.13 -5.34 7.51
CA THR A 135 0.46 -5.56 6.10
C THR A 135 -0.81 -5.82 5.29
N LEU A 136 -1.00 -5.01 4.26
CA LEU A 136 -2.11 -5.06 3.31
C LEU A 136 -1.58 -5.51 1.95
N ASN A 137 -2.17 -6.55 1.38
CA ASN A 137 -1.87 -6.96 0.01
C ASN A 137 -3.04 -6.63 -0.92
N ASN A 138 -2.75 -6.12 -2.11
CA ASN A 138 -3.79 -5.83 -3.09
C ASN A 138 -4.52 -7.10 -3.53
N ASP A 139 -5.84 -7.00 -3.63
CA ASP A 139 -6.70 -8.02 -4.20
C ASP A 139 -7.39 -7.43 -5.44
N GLY A 140 -6.70 -7.54 -6.58
CA GLY A 140 -7.19 -7.00 -7.85
C GLY A 140 -6.54 -5.67 -8.25
N PRO A 141 -7.18 -4.92 -9.18
CA PRO A 141 -6.62 -3.67 -9.68
C PRO A 141 -6.65 -2.58 -8.62
N TRP A 142 -5.63 -1.74 -8.61
CA TRP A 142 -5.61 -0.48 -7.87
C TRP A 142 -5.57 0.69 -8.85
N THR A 143 -6.14 1.82 -8.43
CA THR A 143 -6.10 3.08 -9.17
C THR A 143 -5.22 4.09 -8.45
N TRP A 144 -4.54 4.92 -9.22
CA TRP A 144 -3.87 6.12 -8.74
C TRP A 144 -4.64 7.32 -9.27
N THR A 145 -5.01 8.23 -8.38
CA THR A 145 -5.65 9.50 -8.72
C THR A 145 -4.75 10.62 -8.24
N ASP A 146 -4.30 11.47 -9.16
CA ASP A 146 -3.50 12.65 -8.83
C ASP A 146 -4.39 13.67 -8.11
N ALA A 147 -3.83 14.40 -7.14
CA ALA A 147 -4.52 15.55 -6.59
C ALA A 147 -4.44 16.70 -7.59
N ALA A 148 -5.58 17.36 -7.83
CA ALA A 148 -5.68 18.46 -8.79
C ALA A 148 -4.96 19.73 -8.31
#